data_AF-A0A1C9EFT2-F1
#
_entry.id   AF-A0A1C9EFT2-F1
#
_cell.length_a   1.000
_cell.length_b   1.000
_cell.length_c   1.000
_cell.angle_alpha   90.00
_cell.angle_beta   90.00
_cell.angle_gamma   90.00
#
_symmetry.space_group_name_H-M   'P 1'
#
loop_
_entity.id
_entity.type
_entity.pdbx_description
1 polymer ?
#
loop_
_entity_poly.entity_id
_entity_poly.type
_entity_poly.pdbx_seq_one_letter_code
_entity_poly.pdbx_strand_id
1 'polypeptide(L)' 'PGFLRAPNTEVQCRQAGGVCSSDRCPPPHTRPFGRCQHGIPCC' A
#
# COMPACT_ATOMS: atom_id res chain seq x y z
N PRO A 1 10.83 2.10 17.46
CA PRO A 1 10.09 1.32 16.44
C PRO A 1 8.67 1.88 16.25
N GLY A 2 8.51 2.84 15.32
CA GLY A 2 7.19 3.41 15.00
C GLY A 2 6.40 2.43 14.15
N PHE A 3 5.31 1.88 14.67
CA PHE A 3 4.30 1.21 13.86
C PHE A 3 3.65 2.27 12.96
N LEU A 4 4.24 2.53 11.79
CA LEU A 4 3.58 3.31 10.74
C LEU A 4 2.26 2.61 10.46
N ARG A 5 1.17 3.30 10.80
CA ARG A 5 -0.19 2.80 10.61
C ARG A 5 -0.33 2.41 9.14
N ALA A 6 -0.79 1.19 8.87
CA ALA A 6 -0.98 0.71 7.51
C ALA A 6 -1.83 1.74 6.74
N PRO A 7 -1.43 2.15 5.52
CA PRO A 7 -2.22 3.07 4.72
C PRO A 7 -3.60 2.47 4.46
N ASN A 8 -4.63 3.31 4.48
CA ASN A 8 -6.04 2.90 4.30
C ASN A 8 -6.70 3.63 3.11
N THR A 9 -5.93 4.47 2.42
CA THR A 9 -6.36 5.29 1.29
C THR A 9 -5.24 5.35 0.25
N GLU A 10 -5.59 5.63 -1.00
CA GLU A 10 -4.60 5.80 -2.07
C GLU A 10 -3.59 6.91 -1.72
N VAL A 11 -4.08 8.01 -1.13
CA VAL A 11 -3.22 9.14 -0.74
C VAL A 11 -2.17 8.71 0.29
N GLN A 12 -2.58 7.97 1.34
CA GLN A 12 -1.63 7.46 2.33
C GLN A 12 -0.64 6.46 1.73
N CYS A 13 -1.12 5.62 0.79
CA CYS A 13 -0.29 4.66 0.09
C CYS A 13 0.84 5.36 -0.68
N ARG A 14 0.49 6.36 -1.49
CA ARG A 14 1.49 7.16 -2.23
C ARG A 14 2.41 7.97 -1.32
N GLN A 15 1.89 8.52 -0.23
CA GLN A 15 2.71 9.25 0.77
C GLN A 15 3.73 8.34 1.47
N ALA A 16 3.42 7.05 1.61
CA ALA A 16 4.34 6.06 2.14
C ALA A 16 5.35 5.53 1.10
N GLY A 17 5.30 6.01 -0.15
CA GLY A 17 6.13 5.52 -1.25
C GLY A 17 5.62 4.24 -1.90
N GLY A 18 4.34 3.93 -1.69
CA GLY A 18 3.64 2.77 -2.24
C GLY A 18 2.82 3.06 -3.50
N VAL A 19 2.30 1.99 -4.09
CA VAL A 19 1.38 1.97 -5.23
C VAL A 19 0.19 1.04 -4.96
N CYS A 20 -0.99 1.48 -5.36
CA CYS A 20 -2.19 0.64 -5.31
C CYS A 20 -2.17 -0.35 -6.47
N SER A 21 -2.12 -1.66 -6.19
CA SER A 21 -2.18 -2.71 -7.23
C SER A 21 -3.13 -3.83 -6.81
N SER A 22 -4.17 -4.07 -7.60
CA SER A 22 -5.20 -5.10 -7.34
C SER A 22 -4.77 -6.52 -7.70
N ASP A 23 -3.82 -6.68 -8.62
CA ASP A 23 -3.44 -7.99 -9.18
C ASP A 23 -2.25 -8.59 -8.42
N ARG A 24 -1.08 -7.98 -8.60
CA ARG A 24 0.17 -8.36 -7.93
C ARG A 24 0.98 -7.11 -7.66
N CYS A 25 1.58 -7.07 -6.48
CA CYS A 25 2.52 -6.02 -6.15
C CYS A 25 3.79 -6.17 -7.02
N PRO A 26 4.21 -5.13 -7.77
CA PRO A 26 5.35 -5.22 -8.67
C PRO A 26 6.67 -5.25 -7.87
N PRO A 27 7.68 -6.03 -8.28
CA PRO A 27 9.01 -5.98 -7.67
C PRO A 27 9.57 -4.54 -7.70
N PRO A 28 10.20 -4.03 -6.62
CA PRO A 28 10.59 -4.70 -5.37
C PRO A 28 9.51 -4.76 -4.28
N HIS A 29 8.38 -4.10 -4.48
CA HIS A 29 7.25 -4.09 -3.57
C HIS A 29 6.49 -5.40 -3.74
N THR A 30 6.94 -6.49 -3.11
CA THR A 30 6.30 -7.81 -3.27
C THR A 30 5.25 -8.10 -2.20
N ARG A 31 5.20 -7.27 -1.15
CA ARG A 31 4.27 -7.45 -0.03
C ARG A 31 3.41 -6.20 0.16
N PRO A 32 2.08 -6.35 0.21
CA PRO A 32 1.21 -5.25 0.59
C PRO A 32 1.46 -4.91 2.07
N PHE A 33 1.56 -3.62 2.37
CA PHE A 33 1.73 -3.10 3.72
C PHE A 33 0.54 -2.24 4.17
N GLY A 34 -0.47 -2.09 3.31
CA GLY A 34 -1.77 -1.54 3.66
C GLY A 34 -2.79 -1.76 2.54
N ARG A 35 -3.76 -0.85 2.44
CA ARG A 35 -4.84 -0.90 1.46
C ARG A 35 -5.16 0.50 0.97
N CYS A 36 -5.55 0.59 -0.28
CA CYS A 36 -6.19 1.77 -0.85
C CYS A 36 -7.72 1.65 -0.67
N GLN A 37 -8.45 2.66 -1.15
CA GLN A 37 -9.90 2.57 -1.19
C GLN A 37 -10.35 1.42 -2.10
N HIS A 38 -11.57 0.91 -1.88
CA HIS A 38 -12.12 -0.25 -2.57
C HIS A 38 -11.38 -1.58 -2.34
N GLY A 39 -10.57 -1.68 -1.28
CA GLY A 39 -9.94 -2.95 -0.87
C GLY A 39 -8.73 -3.37 -1.70
N ILE A 40 -8.29 -2.49 -2.62
CA ILE A 40 -7.05 -2.65 -3.40
C ILE A 40 -5.85 -2.69 -2.42
N PRO A 41 -4.96 -3.68 -2.50
CA PRO A 41 -3.74 -3.69 -1.69
C PRO A 41 -2.87 -2.46 -1.99
N CYS A 42 -2.37 -1.84 -0.92
CA CYS A 42 -1.26 -0.89 -1.03
C CYS A 42 0.04 -1.68 -0.90
N CYS A 43 0.70 -1.80 -2.04
CA CYS A 43 2.11 -2.15 -2.18
C CYS A 43 2.92 -0.85 -2.11
#